data_AF-A0A914Q861-F1
#
_entry.id   AF-A0A914Q861-F1
#
_cell.length_a   1.000
_cell.length_b   1.000
_cell.length_c   1.000
_cell.angle_alpha   90.00
_cell.angle_beta   90.00
_cell.angle_gamma   90.00
#
_symmetry.space_group_name_H-M   'P 1'
#
loop_
_entity.id
_entity.type
_entity.pdbx_description
1 polymer ?
#
loop_
_entity_poly.entity_id
_entity_poly.type
_entity_poly.pdbx_seq_one_letter_code
_entity_poly.pdbx_strand_id
1 'polypeptide(L)'
;MFGFIHESIHQMMIRRYGDDFWINVLARSGFEMGKENIVNHYYPDTDTYALVDSVSALAKIPREQVWEMYGAFLIEYTMEIGWDELLRTMSPNLKGFLDSLDSLHYFIDHVVYKANLRGPSFRCEEGEDNSIILHYFTGRPGLYPIVKGVVREVARRVFNMDVNITITGRTQRSVQMSTGERIEEHVIFNIKMGSKQDGSSIIPPPLSPSDLDSGVLRVNQQDFCAAFPYHIIVDRECKLVQVGKDLYNHISRELLEPGTPLIRIFEINRPQIPLDFDNICNFINAVFVLQVRNMPLDIKKQAQQGHRNSETSDSNINVPLTSGQHLKLKGQMMILDDKKHLIYLCSPYVTSIPELLQFGMRLSSMPLHDSTRDLILLNQQRLSDVEVK
;
A
#
# COMPACT_ATOMS: atom_id res chain seq x y z
N MET A 1 -12.24 -3.05 -11.96
CA MET A 1 -11.97 -2.00 -10.97
C MET A 1 -12.91 -2.14 -9.75
N PHE A 2 -12.56 -1.57 -8.59
CA PHE A 2 -13.41 -1.66 -7.39
C PHE A 2 -14.66 -0.79 -7.52
N GLY A 3 -15.81 -1.26 -7.01
CA GLY A 3 -17.12 -0.67 -7.25
C GLY A 3 -17.29 0.76 -6.73
N PHE A 4 -16.53 1.16 -5.71
CA PHE A 4 -16.45 2.56 -5.29
C PHE A 4 -16.07 3.51 -6.45
N ILE A 5 -15.20 3.05 -7.36
CA ILE A 5 -14.82 3.84 -8.55
C ILE A 5 -16.03 4.01 -9.48
N HIS A 6 -16.81 2.95 -9.70
CA HIS A 6 -18.00 3.01 -10.52
C HIS A 6 -19.08 3.93 -9.91
N GLU A 7 -19.30 3.84 -8.60
CA GLU A 7 -20.21 4.74 -7.90
C GLU A 7 -19.75 6.21 -7.99
N SER A 8 -18.45 6.46 -7.85
CA SER A 8 -17.92 7.81 -8.02
C SER A 8 -18.08 8.33 -9.45
N ILE A 9 -17.88 7.50 -10.49
CA ILE A 9 -18.15 7.87 -11.89
C ILE A 9 -19.64 8.16 -12.10
N HIS A 10 -20.53 7.32 -11.56
CA HIS A 10 -21.97 7.50 -11.60
C HIS A 10 -22.39 8.84 -10.99
N GLN A 11 -21.92 9.15 -9.78
CA GLN A 11 -22.18 10.43 -9.11
C GLN A 11 -21.67 11.63 -9.91
N MET A 12 -20.47 11.53 -10.49
CA MET A 12 -19.91 12.57 -11.36
C MET A 12 -20.83 12.82 -12.56
N MET A 13 -21.31 11.76 -13.21
CA MET A 13 -22.11 11.85 -14.43
C MET A 13 -23.51 12.40 -14.14
N ILE A 14 -24.17 11.94 -13.08
CA ILE A 14 -25.48 12.49 -12.67
C ILE A 14 -25.37 13.97 -12.35
N ARG A 15 -24.39 14.38 -11.52
CA ARG A 15 -24.24 15.80 -11.13
C ARG A 15 -23.98 16.72 -12.31
N ARG A 16 -23.29 16.24 -13.35
CA ARG A 16 -22.89 17.06 -14.50
C ARG A 16 -23.88 17.03 -15.67
N TYR A 17 -24.52 15.89 -15.91
CA TYR A 17 -25.30 15.63 -17.12
C TYR A 17 -26.72 15.10 -16.87
N GLY A 18 -27.06 14.77 -15.62
CA GLY A 18 -28.37 14.25 -15.23
C GLY A 18 -28.57 12.77 -15.56
N ASP A 19 -29.69 12.22 -15.07
CA ASP A 19 -30.03 10.80 -15.14
C ASP A 19 -30.22 10.29 -16.59
N ASP A 20 -30.83 11.11 -17.46
CA ASP A 20 -31.06 10.75 -18.86
C ASP A 20 -29.74 10.48 -19.60
N PHE A 21 -28.70 11.25 -19.30
CA PHE A 21 -27.37 11.00 -19.86
C PHE A 21 -26.81 9.67 -19.37
N TRP A 22 -26.95 9.38 -18.07
CA TRP A 22 -26.47 8.13 -17.49
C TRP A 22 -27.17 6.89 -18.07
N ILE A 23 -28.49 6.94 -18.25
CA ILE A 23 -29.27 5.87 -18.90
C ILE A 23 -28.70 5.55 -20.29
N ASN A 24 -28.38 6.58 -21.08
CA ASN A 24 -27.78 6.41 -22.40
C ASN A 24 -26.35 5.84 -22.33
N VAL A 25 -25.57 6.21 -21.31
CA VAL A 25 -24.25 5.64 -21.05
C VAL A 25 -24.37 4.14 -20.79
N LEU A 26 -25.28 3.70 -19.91
CA LEU A 26 -25.50 2.29 -19.60
C LEU A 26 -25.96 1.47 -20.80
N ALA A 27 -26.91 2.02 -21.57
CA ALA A 27 -27.39 1.38 -22.79
C ALA A 27 -26.26 1.15 -23.81
N ARG A 28 -25.30 2.09 -23.88
CA ARG A 28 -24.14 1.98 -24.78
C ARG A 28 -23.05 1.05 -24.25
N SER A 29 -22.80 1.08 -22.94
CA SER A 29 -21.76 0.26 -22.30
C SER A 29 -22.20 -1.19 -22.07
N GLY A 30 -23.49 -1.50 -22.24
CA GLY A 30 -24.05 -2.84 -22.08
C GLY A 30 -24.32 -3.23 -20.63
N PHE A 31 -24.42 -2.25 -19.73
CA PHE A 31 -24.73 -2.49 -18.32
C PHE A 31 -26.24 -2.52 -18.07
N GLU A 32 -26.66 -3.41 -17.17
CA GLU A 32 -28.01 -3.38 -16.61
C GLU A 32 -28.10 -2.35 -15.47
N MET A 33 -29.17 -1.55 -15.49
CA MET A 33 -29.45 -0.54 -14.48
C MET A 33 -29.49 -1.13 -13.06
N GLY A 34 -28.77 -0.50 -12.12
CA GLY A 34 -28.67 -0.90 -10.71
C GLY A 34 -27.59 -1.96 -10.42
N LYS A 35 -26.88 -2.45 -11.44
CA LYS A 35 -25.76 -3.40 -11.27
C LYS A 35 -24.40 -2.79 -11.55
N GLU A 36 -24.35 -1.58 -12.09
CA GLU A 36 -23.13 -0.95 -12.58
C GLU A 36 -22.24 -0.35 -11.49
N ASN A 37 -22.78 -0.07 -10.30
CA ASN A 37 -22.15 0.76 -9.26
C ASN A 37 -22.24 0.17 -7.84
N ILE A 38 -22.31 -1.16 -7.70
CA ILE A 38 -22.31 -1.83 -6.40
C ILE A 38 -20.94 -1.60 -5.73
N VAL A 39 -20.90 -0.77 -4.69
CA VAL A 39 -19.65 -0.26 -4.07
C VAL A 39 -18.66 -1.36 -3.69
N ASN A 40 -19.14 -2.43 -3.04
CA ASN A 40 -18.31 -3.54 -2.56
C ASN A 40 -18.09 -4.65 -3.60
N HIS A 41 -18.39 -4.40 -4.87
CA HIS A 41 -18.20 -5.35 -5.96
C HIS A 41 -16.89 -5.07 -6.70
N TYR A 42 -16.27 -6.12 -7.26
CA TYR A 42 -15.08 -5.98 -8.10
C TYR A 42 -15.43 -6.25 -9.55
N TYR A 43 -15.49 -5.19 -10.35
CA TYR A 43 -15.77 -5.27 -11.77
C TYR A 43 -14.51 -5.68 -12.56
N PRO A 44 -14.63 -6.32 -13.71
CA PRO A 44 -13.55 -6.39 -14.70
C PRO A 44 -13.08 -4.99 -15.11
N ASP A 45 -11.79 -4.82 -15.40
CA ASP A 45 -11.27 -3.52 -15.84
C ASP A 45 -11.81 -3.13 -17.24
N THR A 46 -12.09 -4.12 -18.10
CA THR A 46 -12.75 -3.94 -19.40
C THR A 46 -14.08 -3.21 -19.29
N ASP A 47 -14.84 -3.52 -18.24
CA ASP A 47 -16.18 -2.99 -18.05
C ASP A 47 -16.11 -1.52 -17.64
N THR A 48 -15.15 -1.16 -16.79
CA THR A 48 -14.89 0.24 -16.45
C THR A 48 -14.40 1.03 -17.67
N TYR A 49 -13.55 0.45 -18.51
CA TYR A 49 -13.11 1.11 -19.75
C TYR A 49 -14.29 1.32 -20.71
N ALA A 50 -15.15 0.33 -20.91
CA ALA A 50 -16.34 0.44 -21.74
C ALA A 50 -17.32 1.51 -21.25
N LEU A 51 -17.47 1.64 -19.92
CA LEU A 51 -18.28 2.68 -19.29
C LEU A 51 -17.73 4.09 -19.61
N VAL A 52 -16.42 4.29 -19.44
CA VAL A 52 -15.78 5.59 -19.71
C VAL A 52 -15.72 5.90 -21.21
N ASP A 53 -15.52 4.91 -22.07
CA ASP A 53 -15.57 5.08 -23.53
C ASP A 53 -16.98 5.49 -23.98
N SER A 54 -18.02 4.99 -23.30
CA SER A 54 -19.41 5.40 -23.54
C SER A 54 -19.67 6.84 -23.13
N VAL A 55 -19.16 7.27 -21.97
CA VAL A 55 -19.18 8.67 -21.53
C VAL A 55 -18.45 9.56 -22.54
N SER A 56 -17.24 9.18 -22.96
CA SER A 56 -16.43 9.92 -23.93
C SER A 56 -17.17 10.14 -25.24
N ALA A 57 -17.82 9.09 -25.77
CA ALA A 57 -18.57 9.16 -27.02
C ALA A 57 -19.81 10.08 -26.92
N LEU A 58 -20.58 9.98 -25.83
CA LEU A 58 -21.81 10.74 -25.65
C LEU A 58 -21.55 12.21 -25.29
N ALA A 59 -20.59 12.47 -24.41
CA ALA A 59 -20.20 13.83 -24.01
C ALA A 59 -19.30 14.53 -25.04
N LYS A 60 -18.83 13.81 -26.07
CA LYS A 60 -17.93 14.31 -27.13
C LYS A 60 -16.64 14.94 -26.60
N ILE A 61 -16.09 14.34 -25.54
CA ILE A 61 -14.80 14.73 -24.96
C ILE A 61 -13.82 13.56 -25.01
N PRO A 62 -12.50 13.79 -25.18
CA PRO A 62 -11.52 12.72 -25.21
C PRO A 62 -11.52 11.90 -23.93
N ARG A 63 -11.30 10.59 -24.04
CA ARG A 63 -11.22 9.66 -22.89
C ARG A 63 -10.27 10.14 -21.80
N GLU A 64 -9.12 10.69 -22.18
CA GLU A 64 -8.14 11.23 -21.23
C GLU A 64 -8.71 12.38 -20.41
N GLN A 65 -9.54 13.24 -21.03
CA GLN A 65 -10.21 14.32 -20.35
C GLN A 65 -11.29 13.79 -19.39
N VAL A 66 -12.00 12.72 -19.73
CA VAL A 66 -12.95 12.06 -18.81
C VAL A 66 -12.23 11.53 -17.58
N TRP A 67 -11.08 10.86 -17.76
CA TRP A 67 -10.28 10.36 -16.65
C TRP A 67 -9.67 11.47 -15.80
N GLU A 68 -9.21 12.55 -16.42
CA GLU A 68 -8.68 13.71 -15.69
C GLU A 68 -9.77 14.42 -14.88
N MET A 69 -10.97 14.58 -15.44
CA MET A 69 -12.13 15.06 -14.70
C MET A 69 -12.51 14.13 -13.54
N TYR A 70 -12.53 12.83 -13.80
CA TYR A 70 -12.81 11.82 -12.78
C TYR A 70 -11.82 11.92 -11.62
N GLY A 71 -10.52 12.06 -11.90
CA GLY A 71 -9.51 12.23 -10.86
C GLY A 71 -9.74 13.45 -9.96
N ALA A 72 -10.19 14.58 -10.53
CA ALA A 72 -10.55 15.75 -9.74
C ALA A 72 -11.82 15.50 -8.92
N PHE A 73 -12.87 14.96 -9.53
CA PHE A 73 -14.12 14.65 -8.85
C PHE A 73 -13.93 13.60 -7.74
N LEU A 74 -13.02 12.65 -7.91
CA LEU A 74 -12.71 11.64 -6.89
C LEU A 74 -12.28 12.29 -5.58
N ILE A 75 -11.44 13.32 -5.62
CA ILE A 75 -11.00 14.04 -4.42
C ILE A 75 -12.16 14.82 -3.80
N GLU A 76 -12.94 15.53 -4.61
CA GLU A 76 -14.16 16.21 -4.16
C GLU A 76 -15.11 15.25 -3.44
N TYR A 77 -15.47 14.15 -4.09
CA TYR A 77 -16.41 13.16 -3.59
C TYR A 77 -15.87 12.46 -2.34
N THR A 78 -14.59 12.07 -2.31
CA THR A 78 -13.97 11.45 -1.14
C THR A 78 -13.97 12.38 0.08
N MET A 79 -13.75 13.68 -0.11
CA MET A 79 -13.85 14.67 0.96
C MET A 79 -15.30 14.79 1.47
N GLU A 80 -16.28 14.85 0.58
CA GLU A 80 -17.71 14.96 0.93
C GLU A 80 -18.25 13.77 1.74
N ILE A 81 -17.76 12.55 1.47
CA ILE A 81 -18.21 11.34 2.19
C ILE A 81 -17.46 11.11 3.52
N GLY A 82 -16.68 12.09 3.99
CA GLY A 82 -16.11 12.11 5.34
C GLY A 82 -14.62 11.86 5.46
N TRP A 83 -13.85 11.82 4.36
CA TRP A 83 -12.39 11.65 4.41
C TRP A 83 -11.61 12.98 4.35
N ASP A 84 -12.29 14.12 4.41
CA ASP A 84 -11.67 15.46 4.32
C ASP A 84 -10.55 15.65 5.35
N GLU A 85 -10.83 15.43 6.63
CA GLU A 85 -9.86 15.61 7.71
C GLU A 85 -8.65 14.67 7.56
N LEU A 86 -8.86 13.42 7.11
CA LEU A 86 -7.74 12.50 6.88
C LEU A 86 -6.86 13.01 5.73
N LEU A 87 -7.44 13.38 4.59
CA LEU A 87 -6.68 13.87 3.44
C LEU A 87 -5.85 15.12 3.78
N ARG A 88 -6.39 16.03 4.60
CA ARG A 88 -5.69 17.24 5.04
C ARG A 88 -4.55 16.98 6.02
N THR A 89 -4.61 15.87 6.76
CA THR A 89 -3.61 15.55 7.80
C THR A 89 -2.48 14.64 7.31
N MET A 90 -2.58 14.10 6.08
CA MET A 90 -1.56 13.19 5.55
C MET A 90 -0.16 13.82 5.47
N SER A 91 -0.05 15.11 5.14
CA SER A 91 1.25 15.77 5.01
C SER A 91 1.16 17.29 5.05
N PRO A 92 2.20 18.00 5.55
CA PRO A 92 2.29 19.46 5.48
C PRO A 92 2.47 20.03 4.07
N ASN A 93 2.88 19.22 3.09
CA ASN A 93 3.15 19.68 1.73
C ASN A 93 2.76 18.65 0.67
N LEU A 94 2.67 19.09 -0.60
CA LEU A 94 2.22 18.25 -1.70
C LEU A 94 3.13 17.04 -1.94
N LYS A 95 4.46 17.20 -1.85
CA LYS A 95 5.40 16.08 -2.04
C LYS A 95 5.15 14.97 -1.03
N GLY A 96 5.09 15.31 0.25
CA GLY A 96 4.86 14.35 1.31
C GLY A 96 3.45 13.72 1.25
N PHE A 97 2.44 14.45 0.78
CA PHE A 97 1.13 13.88 0.50
C PHE A 97 1.22 12.77 -0.56
N LEU A 98 1.91 13.04 -1.66
CA LEU A 98 2.10 12.08 -2.76
C LEU A 98 2.93 10.86 -2.33
N ASP A 99 4.00 11.07 -1.55
CA ASP A 99 4.81 9.98 -0.98
C ASP A 99 4.00 9.12 0.01
N SER A 100 2.93 9.67 0.61
CA SER A 100 2.08 8.96 1.57
C SER A 100 0.91 8.20 0.93
N LEU A 101 0.69 8.34 -0.38
CA LEU A 101 -0.44 7.71 -1.08
C LEU A 101 -0.39 6.19 -1.01
N ASP A 102 0.79 5.57 -1.12
CA ASP A 102 0.92 4.12 -1.06
C ASP A 102 0.46 3.56 0.29
N SER A 103 0.78 4.26 1.38
CA SER A 103 0.33 3.92 2.74
C SER A 103 -1.18 4.06 2.89
N LEU A 104 -1.78 5.12 2.32
CA LEU A 104 -3.24 5.30 2.31
C LEU A 104 -3.94 4.19 1.51
N HIS A 105 -3.44 3.86 0.31
CA HIS A 105 -4.00 2.78 -0.50
C HIS A 105 -3.91 1.43 0.21
N TYR A 106 -2.79 1.16 0.91
CA TYR A 106 -2.67 -0.03 1.74
C TYR A 106 -3.74 -0.08 2.84
N PHE A 107 -3.94 1.04 3.55
CA PHE A 107 -4.96 1.16 4.59
C PHE A 107 -6.38 0.92 4.06
N ILE A 108 -6.74 1.58 2.95
CA ILE A 108 -8.04 1.42 2.30
C ILE A 108 -8.27 -0.04 1.88
N ASP A 109 -7.25 -0.68 1.29
CA ASP A 109 -7.34 -2.08 0.88
C ASP A 109 -7.54 -3.02 2.09
N HIS A 110 -6.67 -2.95 3.09
CA HIS A 110 -6.58 -4.00 4.11
C HIS A 110 -7.44 -3.76 5.34
N VAL A 111 -7.73 -2.50 5.66
CA VAL A 111 -8.45 -2.13 6.88
C VAL A 111 -9.91 -1.82 6.54
N VAL A 112 -10.14 -1.02 5.50
CA VAL A 112 -11.50 -0.53 5.17
C VAL A 112 -12.29 -1.57 4.39
N TYR A 113 -11.81 -2.00 3.23
CA TYR A 113 -12.60 -2.85 2.33
C TYR A 113 -12.25 -4.33 2.38
N LYS A 114 -11.03 -4.70 2.79
CA LYS A 114 -10.50 -6.07 2.74
C LYS A 114 -10.69 -6.71 1.35
N ALA A 115 -10.52 -5.92 0.30
CA ALA A 115 -10.95 -6.26 -1.05
C ALA A 115 -9.82 -6.69 -2.00
N ASN A 116 -8.58 -6.80 -1.49
CA ASN A 116 -7.37 -7.06 -2.29
C ASN A 116 -7.26 -6.10 -3.50
N LEU A 117 -7.45 -4.82 -3.22
CA LEU A 117 -7.33 -3.73 -4.16
C LEU A 117 -5.95 -3.76 -4.82
N ARG A 118 -5.96 -3.61 -6.15
CA ARG A 118 -4.76 -3.37 -6.95
C ARG A 118 -4.62 -1.87 -7.11
N GLY A 119 -3.98 -1.25 -6.12
CA GLY A 119 -3.65 0.18 -6.13
C GLY A 119 -2.40 0.45 -6.98
N PRO A 120 -2.26 1.69 -7.49
CA PRO A 120 -0.99 2.16 -8.05
C PRO A 120 0.03 2.45 -6.94
N SER A 121 1.28 2.71 -7.34
CA SER A 121 2.35 3.17 -6.45
C SER A 121 2.91 4.51 -6.92
N PHE A 122 3.32 5.34 -5.97
CA PHE A 122 3.79 6.70 -6.15
C PHE A 122 5.15 6.91 -5.49
N ARG A 123 6.09 7.52 -6.22
CA ARG A 123 7.39 7.95 -5.69
C ARG A 123 7.70 9.36 -6.17
N CYS A 124 8.04 10.26 -5.25
CA CYS A 124 8.47 11.60 -5.60
C CYS A 124 9.99 11.77 -5.51
N GLU A 125 10.55 12.42 -6.52
CA GLU A 125 11.91 12.96 -6.53
C GLU A 125 11.83 14.49 -6.56
N GLU A 126 12.84 15.15 -5.98
CA GLU A 126 12.97 16.60 -6.10
C GLU A 126 13.55 16.93 -7.48
N GLY A 127 12.83 17.76 -8.23
CA GLY A 127 13.29 18.28 -9.51
C GLY A 127 13.98 19.63 -9.38
N GLU A 128 14.43 20.16 -10.52
CA GLU A 128 14.95 21.53 -10.63
C GLU A 128 13.85 22.56 -10.30
N ASP A 129 14.23 23.76 -9.86
CA ASP A 129 13.32 24.88 -9.60
C ASP A 129 12.12 24.58 -8.67
N ASN A 130 12.35 23.76 -7.63
CA ASN A 130 11.31 23.37 -6.67
C ASN A 130 10.12 22.63 -7.32
N SER A 131 10.37 21.95 -8.44
CA SER A 131 9.42 21.04 -9.07
C SER A 131 9.43 19.66 -8.40
N ILE A 132 8.32 18.93 -8.54
CA ILE A 132 8.22 17.54 -8.08
C ILE A 132 8.22 16.64 -9.31
N ILE A 133 9.15 15.67 -9.35
CA ILE A 133 9.13 14.59 -10.32
C ILE A 133 8.37 13.42 -9.69
N LEU A 134 7.15 13.18 -10.15
CA LEU A 134 6.29 12.12 -9.66
C LEU A 134 6.37 10.90 -10.57
N HIS A 135 6.83 9.79 -10.02
CA HIS A 135 6.81 8.47 -10.65
C HIS A 135 5.52 7.76 -10.25
N TYR A 136 4.74 7.36 -11.26
CA TYR A 136 3.50 6.61 -11.11
C TYR A 136 3.64 5.24 -11.74
N PHE A 137 3.44 4.19 -10.93
CA PHE A 137 3.48 2.80 -11.38
C PHE A 137 2.08 2.19 -11.26
N THR A 138 1.62 1.52 -12.31
CA THR A 138 0.30 0.85 -12.32
C THR A 138 0.31 -0.43 -13.14
N GLY A 139 -0.45 -1.42 -12.67
CA GLY A 139 -0.78 -2.62 -13.46
C GLY A 139 -1.95 -2.42 -14.44
N ARG A 140 -2.53 -1.22 -14.49
CA ARG A 140 -3.69 -0.87 -15.34
C ARG A 140 -3.30 0.25 -16.31
N PRO A 141 -2.94 -0.10 -17.56
CA PRO A 141 -2.44 0.88 -18.51
C PRO A 141 -3.52 1.88 -18.94
N GLY A 142 -3.15 3.15 -19.08
CA GLY A 142 -4.01 4.21 -19.59
C GLY A 142 -4.81 4.99 -18.54
N LEU A 143 -4.63 4.69 -17.25
CA LEU A 143 -5.30 5.40 -16.14
C LEU A 143 -4.52 6.60 -15.61
N TYR A 144 -3.33 6.88 -16.16
CA TYR A 144 -2.49 8.01 -15.76
C TYR A 144 -3.18 9.38 -15.74
N PRO A 145 -4.21 9.72 -16.57
CA PRO A 145 -4.86 11.02 -16.49
C PRO A 145 -5.62 11.25 -15.18
N ILE A 146 -6.05 10.17 -14.49
CA ILE A 146 -6.66 10.26 -13.16
C ILE A 146 -5.70 10.96 -12.19
N VAL A 147 -4.40 10.63 -12.26
CA VAL A 147 -3.36 11.21 -11.41
C VAL A 147 -3.28 12.73 -11.63
N LYS A 148 -3.39 13.21 -12.87
CA LYS A 148 -3.39 14.65 -13.16
C LYS A 148 -4.56 15.36 -12.49
N GLY A 149 -5.76 14.76 -12.55
CA GLY A 149 -6.96 15.27 -11.88
C GLY A 149 -6.80 15.31 -10.36
N VAL A 150 -6.36 14.20 -9.77
CA VAL A 150 -6.12 14.06 -8.33
C VAL A 150 -5.11 15.10 -7.83
N VAL A 151 -3.93 15.17 -8.46
CA VAL A 151 -2.85 16.07 -8.02
C VAL A 151 -3.30 17.52 -8.10
N ARG A 152 -3.97 17.92 -9.19
CA ARG A 152 -4.46 19.29 -9.35
C ARG A 152 -5.52 19.64 -8.30
N GLU A 153 -6.44 18.73 -8.03
CA GLU A 153 -7.52 19.00 -7.09
C GLU A 153 -7.04 19.01 -5.64
N VAL A 154 -6.12 18.11 -5.26
CA VAL A 154 -5.47 18.12 -3.94
C VAL A 154 -4.67 19.41 -3.76
N ALA A 155 -3.84 19.78 -4.75
CA ALA A 155 -3.08 21.03 -4.73
C ALA A 155 -4.00 22.24 -4.45
N ARG A 156 -5.14 22.31 -5.14
CA ARG A 156 -6.10 23.40 -5.02
C ARG A 156 -6.89 23.38 -3.70
N ARG A 157 -7.45 22.24 -3.29
CA ARG A 157 -8.37 22.13 -2.13
C ARG A 157 -7.68 21.96 -0.78
N VAL A 158 -6.52 21.32 -0.76
CA VAL A 158 -5.80 20.98 0.47
C VAL A 158 -4.68 21.98 0.73
N PHE A 159 -3.93 22.35 -0.31
CA PHE A 159 -2.74 23.19 -0.18
C PHE A 159 -2.88 24.61 -0.73
N ASN A 160 -4.08 24.97 -1.23
CA ASN A 160 -4.39 26.27 -1.82
C ASN A 160 -3.33 26.74 -2.84
N MET A 161 -2.89 25.82 -3.70
CA MET A 161 -1.88 26.11 -4.73
C MET A 161 -2.35 25.64 -6.11
N ASP A 162 -1.96 26.41 -7.13
CA ASP A 162 -2.08 25.99 -8.52
C ASP A 162 -0.81 25.24 -8.94
N VAL A 163 -0.99 24.18 -9.73
CA VAL A 163 0.10 23.36 -10.24
C VAL A 163 -0.04 23.15 -11.74
N ASN A 164 1.10 23.18 -12.43
CA ASN A 164 1.20 22.79 -13.82
C ASN A 164 1.83 21.40 -13.92
N ILE A 165 1.14 20.46 -14.55
CA ILE A 165 1.53 19.06 -14.62
C ILE A 165 1.81 18.69 -16.07
N THR A 166 3.03 18.25 -16.35
CA THR A 166 3.48 17.79 -17.66
C THR A 166 3.97 16.34 -17.57
N ILE A 167 3.79 15.56 -18.63
CA ILE A 167 4.29 14.18 -18.68
C ILE A 167 5.63 14.21 -19.40
N THR A 168 6.68 13.77 -18.73
CA THR A 168 8.05 13.76 -19.25
C THR A 168 8.51 12.38 -19.71
N GLY A 169 7.86 11.32 -19.24
CA GLY A 169 8.17 9.95 -19.63
C GLY A 169 6.97 9.02 -19.47
N ARG A 170 6.86 8.05 -20.37
CA ARG A 170 5.87 6.96 -20.29
C ARG A 170 6.49 5.70 -20.87
N THR A 171 6.49 4.64 -20.08
CA THR A 171 6.97 3.33 -20.50
C THR A 171 5.96 2.26 -20.09
N GLN A 172 5.85 1.22 -20.91
CA GLN A 172 5.09 0.02 -20.59
C GLN A 172 6.01 -1.18 -20.74
N ARG A 173 6.07 -2.01 -19.71
CA ARG A 173 6.89 -3.22 -19.70
C ARG A 173 6.06 -4.41 -19.30
N SER A 174 6.41 -5.57 -19.83
CA SER A 174 5.93 -6.84 -19.33
C SER A 174 6.85 -7.31 -18.21
N VAL A 175 6.27 -7.67 -17.08
CA VAL A 175 6.98 -8.13 -15.89
C VAL A 175 6.55 -9.56 -15.59
N GLN A 176 7.52 -10.46 -15.56
CA GLN A 176 7.29 -11.86 -15.19
C GLN A 176 7.22 -11.96 -13.66
N MET A 177 6.06 -12.35 -13.14
CA MET A 177 5.85 -12.64 -11.72
C MET A 177 5.78 -14.15 -11.48
N SER A 178 5.85 -14.56 -10.22
CA SER A 178 5.55 -15.95 -9.80
C SER A 178 4.12 -16.37 -10.19
N THR A 179 3.20 -15.42 -10.29
CA THR A 179 1.78 -15.63 -10.61
C THR A 179 1.45 -15.48 -12.11
N GLY A 180 2.44 -15.23 -12.96
CA GLY A 180 2.27 -15.05 -14.41
C GLY A 180 2.81 -13.72 -14.93
N GLU A 181 2.60 -13.47 -16.21
CA GLU A 181 3.00 -12.24 -16.89
C GLU A 181 2.03 -11.09 -16.58
N ARG A 182 2.55 -9.91 -16.24
CA ARG A 182 1.74 -8.70 -15.99
C ARG A 182 2.32 -7.50 -16.71
N ILE A 183 1.42 -6.66 -17.23
CA ILE A 183 1.81 -5.36 -17.79
C ILE A 183 1.95 -4.37 -16.64
N GLU A 184 3.06 -3.64 -16.65
CA GLU A 184 3.30 -2.51 -15.78
C GLU A 184 3.52 -1.26 -16.62
N GLU A 185 2.77 -0.21 -16.32
CA GLU A 185 2.94 1.12 -16.90
C GLU A 185 3.61 2.03 -15.88
N HIS A 186 4.68 2.70 -16.30
CA HIS A 186 5.39 3.72 -15.53
C HIS A 186 5.28 5.05 -16.25
N VAL A 187 4.71 6.05 -15.56
CA VAL A 187 4.56 7.43 -16.06
C VAL A 187 5.31 8.38 -15.15
N ILE A 188 6.08 9.28 -15.74
CA ILE A 188 6.83 10.33 -15.04
C ILE A 188 6.12 11.66 -15.31
N PHE A 189 5.67 12.30 -14.23
CA PHE A 189 5.10 13.63 -14.26
C PHE A 189 6.10 14.63 -13.71
N ASN A 190 6.23 15.78 -14.36
CA ASN A 190 6.87 16.97 -13.81
C ASN A 190 5.78 17.94 -13.36
N ILE A 191 5.72 18.20 -12.05
CA ILE A 191 4.77 19.06 -11.38
C ILE A 191 5.49 20.36 -10.98
N LYS A 192 5.18 21.44 -11.68
CA LYS A 192 5.67 22.78 -11.36
C LYS A 192 4.63 23.51 -10.50
N MET A 193 5.07 24.01 -9.36
CA MET A 193 4.21 24.80 -8.47
C MET A 193 4.05 26.21 -9.04
N GLY A 194 2.82 26.72 -9.10
CA GLY A 194 2.55 28.12 -9.39
C GLY A 194 3.08 29.03 -8.27
N SER A 195 3.32 30.30 -8.58
CA SER A 195 3.67 31.31 -7.58
C SER A 195 2.61 31.35 -6.49
N LYS A 196 3.01 31.13 -5.22
CA LYS A 196 2.12 31.16 -4.06
C LYS A 196 1.27 32.45 -4.07
N GLN A 197 -0.05 32.35 -3.98
CA GLN A 197 -0.82 33.39 -3.33
C GLN A 197 -0.56 33.25 -1.82
N ASP A 198 -0.23 34.36 -1.17
CA ASP A 198 0.09 34.42 0.26
C ASP A 198 -0.89 33.59 1.10
N GLY A 199 -0.38 32.49 1.63
CA GLY A 199 -1.07 31.61 2.55
C GLY A 199 -0.04 31.06 3.52
N SER A 200 -0.06 31.59 4.74
CA SER A 200 0.79 31.19 5.86
C SER A 200 1.02 29.68 5.91
N SER A 201 2.27 29.24 5.70
CA SER A 201 2.69 27.93 6.16
C SER A 201 2.57 27.94 7.68
N ILE A 202 1.49 27.35 8.22
CA ILE A 202 1.27 27.21 9.66
C ILE A 202 2.35 26.30 10.30
N ILE A 203 3.11 25.60 9.46
CA ILE A 203 4.07 24.60 9.91
C ILE A 203 5.47 25.18 9.66
N PRO A 204 6.26 25.42 10.72
CA PRO A 204 7.65 25.84 10.56
C PRO A 204 8.40 24.80 9.72
N PRO A 205 9.41 25.22 8.93
CA PRO A 205 10.24 24.26 8.21
C PRO A 205 10.82 23.24 9.21
N PRO A 206 10.91 21.95 8.83
CA PRO A 206 11.55 20.96 9.69
C PRO A 206 12.97 21.44 10.00
N LEU A 207 13.34 21.39 11.29
CA LEU A 207 14.70 21.67 11.74
C LEU A 207 15.66 20.85 10.90
N SER A 208 16.56 21.53 10.18
CA SER A 208 17.65 20.89 9.45
C SER A 208 18.55 20.16 10.46
N PRO A 209 18.92 18.88 10.21
CA PRO A 209 19.76 18.10 11.13
C PRO A 209 21.13 18.72 11.43
N SER A 210 21.54 19.73 10.68
CA SER A 210 22.78 20.48 10.86
C SER A 210 22.88 21.22 12.19
N ASP A 211 21.79 21.37 12.96
CA ASP A 211 21.82 21.99 14.30
C ASP A 211 21.97 20.97 15.46
N LEU A 212 22.09 19.67 15.17
CA LEU A 212 22.10 18.59 16.17
C LEU A 212 23.48 17.90 16.36
N ASP A 213 24.56 18.49 15.88
CA ASP A 213 25.92 17.90 15.94
C ASP A 213 26.58 17.97 17.33
N SER A 214 25.82 18.23 18.40
CA SER A 214 26.35 18.39 19.77
C SER A 214 25.94 17.30 20.77
N GLY A 215 25.34 16.18 20.33
CA GLY A 215 24.90 15.11 21.24
C GLY A 215 25.06 13.71 20.68
N VAL A 216 26.30 13.20 20.62
CA VAL A 216 26.58 11.85 20.12
C VAL A 216 26.18 10.79 21.16
N LEU A 217 24.93 10.32 21.10
CA LEU A 217 24.59 8.96 21.48
C LEU A 217 24.36 8.15 20.21
N ARG A 218 25.41 7.47 19.75
CA ARG A 218 25.33 6.56 18.59
C ARG A 218 24.85 5.21 19.10
N VAL A 219 23.60 4.88 18.79
CA VAL A 219 23.04 3.53 18.98
C VAL A 219 24.02 2.54 18.36
N ASN A 220 24.61 1.65 19.17
CA ASN A 220 25.51 0.64 18.65
C ASN A 220 24.71 -0.51 18.01
N GLN A 221 25.40 -1.44 17.35
CA GLN A 221 24.73 -2.56 16.66
C GLN A 221 23.90 -3.43 17.62
N GLN A 222 24.37 -3.68 18.84
CA GLN A 222 23.63 -4.49 19.82
C GLN A 222 22.37 -3.78 20.28
N ASP A 223 22.46 -2.48 20.57
CA ASP A 223 21.32 -1.65 20.95
C ASP A 223 20.27 -1.62 19.83
N PHE A 224 20.72 -1.48 18.58
CA PHE A 224 19.83 -1.50 17.42
C PHE A 224 19.11 -2.85 17.26
N CYS A 225 19.84 -3.97 17.37
CA CYS A 225 19.25 -5.32 17.31
C CYS A 225 18.30 -5.60 18.48
N ALA A 226 18.49 -4.95 19.62
CA ALA A 226 17.59 -5.03 20.76
C ALA A 226 16.32 -4.20 20.55
N ALA A 227 16.45 -3.00 19.97
CA ALA A 227 15.34 -2.11 19.66
C ALA A 227 14.47 -2.65 18.52
N PHE A 228 15.10 -3.11 17.43
CA PHE A 228 14.39 -3.64 16.26
C PHE A 228 14.73 -5.11 16.06
N PRO A 229 14.11 -6.04 16.81
CA PRO A 229 14.49 -7.46 16.74
C PRO A 229 14.04 -8.16 15.44
N TYR A 230 13.16 -7.53 14.67
CA TYR A 230 12.72 -7.96 13.34
C TYR A 230 13.20 -6.95 12.29
N HIS A 231 14.43 -7.12 11.83
CA HIS A 231 14.97 -6.36 10.73
C HIS A 231 15.82 -7.22 9.82
N ILE A 232 15.98 -6.78 8.58
CA ILE A 232 16.83 -7.44 7.59
C ILE A 232 17.62 -6.35 6.88
N ILE A 233 18.94 -6.51 6.76
CA ILE A 233 19.77 -5.66 5.91
C ILE A 233 20.26 -6.51 4.74
N VAL A 234 20.16 -5.98 3.53
CA VAL A 234 20.64 -6.62 2.30
C VAL A 234 21.51 -5.68 1.47
N ASP A 235 22.40 -6.27 0.67
CA ASP A 235 23.22 -5.57 -0.32
C ASP A 235 22.48 -5.34 -1.65
N ARG A 236 23.19 -4.80 -2.64
CA ARG A 236 22.67 -4.53 -4.00
C ARG A 236 22.27 -5.79 -4.77
N GLU A 237 22.84 -6.93 -4.43
CA GLU A 237 22.48 -8.22 -5.02
C GLU A 237 21.33 -8.90 -4.26
N CYS A 238 20.68 -8.17 -3.34
CA CYS A 238 19.66 -8.67 -2.42
C CYS A 238 20.13 -9.89 -1.62
N LYS A 239 21.42 -9.92 -1.24
CA LYS A 239 21.94 -10.92 -0.32
C LYS A 239 21.95 -10.37 1.10
N LEU A 240 21.71 -11.27 2.02
CA LEU A 240 21.64 -10.98 3.44
C LEU A 240 22.96 -10.45 3.98
N VAL A 241 22.92 -9.34 4.71
CA VAL A 241 24.09 -8.75 5.41
C VAL A 241 23.90 -8.85 6.93
N GLN A 242 22.71 -8.50 7.42
CA GLN A 242 22.39 -8.53 8.85
C GLN A 242 20.93 -8.94 9.06
N VAL A 243 20.67 -9.60 10.19
CA VAL A 243 19.32 -10.05 10.59
C VAL A 243 19.08 -9.76 12.05
N GLY A 244 17.87 -9.33 12.38
CA GLY A 244 17.40 -9.18 13.74
C GLY A 244 17.28 -10.50 14.49
N LYS A 245 17.61 -10.48 15.78
CA LYS A 245 17.72 -11.67 16.64
C LYS A 245 16.44 -12.52 16.70
N ASP A 246 15.25 -11.92 16.60
CA ASP A 246 14.00 -12.66 16.78
C ASP A 246 13.56 -13.40 15.52
N LEU A 247 14.12 -13.08 14.35
CA LEU A 247 13.87 -13.82 13.12
C LEU A 247 14.42 -15.26 13.17
N TYR A 248 15.46 -15.50 13.97
CA TYR A 248 16.02 -16.84 14.20
C TYR A 248 15.06 -17.78 14.94
N ASN A 249 14.01 -17.26 15.56
CA ASN A 249 12.97 -18.08 16.18
C ASN A 249 12.01 -18.68 15.14
N HIS A 250 11.95 -18.07 13.94
CA HIS A 250 10.93 -18.38 12.93
C HIS A 250 11.52 -18.93 11.62
N ILE A 251 12.81 -18.74 11.38
CA ILE A 251 13.49 -19.11 10.14
C ILE A 251 14.76 -19.91 10.49
N SER A 252 15.01 -20.99 9.74
CA SER A 252 16.19 -21.84 9.94
C SER A 252 17.49 -21.04 9.85
N ARG A 253 18.44 -21.31 10.77
CA ARG A 253 19.73 -20.62 10.83
C ARG A 253 20.52 -20.67 9.52
N GLU A 254 20.46 -21.80 8.82
CA GLU A 254 21.11 -22.00 7.51
C GLU A 254 20.61 -21.02 6.43
N LEU A 255 19.37 -20.55 6.54
CA LEU A 255 18.80 -19.57 5.61
C LEU A 255 19.12 -18.13 6.01
N LEU A 256 19.50 -17.88 7.27
CA LEU A 256 19.79 -16.55 7.79
C LEU A 256 21.30 -16.24 7.83
N GLU A 257 22.13 -17.03 7.15
CA GLU A 257 23.56 -16.76 7.04
C GLU A 257 23.82 -15.60 6.07
N PRO A 258 24.74 -14.67 6.42
CA PRO A 258 25.18 -13.61 5.52
C PRO A 258 25.60 -14.16 4.14
N GLY A 259 25.20 -13.47 3.08
CA GLY A 259 25.38 -13.90 1.69
C GLY A 259 24.22 -14.71 1.12
N THR A 260 23.27 -15.16 1.94
CA THR A 260 22.08 -15.88 1.45
C THR A 260 21.20 -14.94 0.61
N PRO A 261 20.83 -15.32 -0.63
CA PRO A 261 19.90 -14.52 -1.43
C PRO A 261 18.53 -14.42 -0.77
N LEU A 262 18.00 -13.20 -0.64
CA LEU A 262 16.73 -12.93 0.05
C LEU A 262 15.56 -13.70 -0.58
N ILE A 263 15.58 -13.93 -1.89
CA ILE A 263 14.59 -14.72 -2.63
C ILE A 263 14.54 -16.21 -2.24
N ARG A 264 15.59 -16.76 -1.61
CA ARG A 264 15.55 -18.12 -1.07
C ARG A 264 14.73 -18.21 0.22
N ILE A 265 14.67 -17.10 0.96
CA ILE A 265 14.06 -17.02 2.29
C ILE A 265 12.62 -16.51 2.16
N PHE A 266 12.42 -15.48 1.34
CA PHE A 266 11.16 -14.74 1.24
C PHE A 266 10.58 -14.72 -0.17
N GLU A 267 9.29 -14.46 -0.23
CA GLU A 267 8.58 -13.98 -1.42
C GLU A 267 7.88 -12.67 -1.06
N ILE A 268 7.88 -11.70 -1.99
CA ILE A 268 7.13 -10.47 -1.79
C ILE A 268 5.65 -10.77 -2.02
N ASN A 269 4.84 -10.73 -0.96
CA ASN A 269 3.40 -10.77 -1.06
C ASN A 269 2.85 -9.40 -1.48
N ARG A 270 3.42 -8.31 -0.95
CA ARG A 270 3.10 -6.93 -1.35
C ARG A 270 4.34 -6.01 -1.29
N PRO A 271 4.46 -5.03 -2.21
CA PRO A 271 3.70 -4.88 -3.45
C PRO A 271 3.98 -6.06 -4.42
N GLN A 272 3.16 -6.23 -5.45
CA GLN A 272 3.30 -7.36 -6.39
C GLN A 272 4.39 -7.07 -7.42
N ILE A 273 5.65 -7.12 -6.99
CA ILE A 273 6.84 -6.82 -7.78
C ILE A 273 7.88 -7.96 -7.67
N PRO A 274 8.82 -8.08 -8.61
CA PRO A 274 9.96 -8.96 -8.45
C PRO A 274 10.82 -8.55 -7.26
N LEU A 275 11.41 -9.54 -6.58
CA LEU A 275 12.31 -9.31 -5.45
C LEU A 275 13.72 -9.05 -5.98
N ASP A 276 14.00 -7.79 -6.30
CA ASP A 276 15.32 -7.27 -6.63
C ASP A 276 15.48 -5.83 -6.14
N PHE A 277 16.72 -5.36 -6.07
CA PHE A 277 17.07 -4.09 -5.42
C PHE A 277 16.44 -2.90 -6.13
N ASP A 278 16.48 -2.86 -7.45
CA ASP A 278 16.00 -1.74 -8.24
C ASP A 278 14.47 -1.63 -8.17
N ASN A 279 13.74 -2.75 -8.24
CA ASN A 279 12.30 -2.77 -8.06
C ASN A 279 11.92 -2.38 -6.62
N ILE A 280 12.63 -2.83 -5.58
CA ILE A 280 12.36 -2.35 -4.21
C ILE A 280 12.56 -0.83 -4.10
N CYS A 281 13.59 -0.28 -4.73
CA CYS A 281 13.84 1.17 -4.74
C CYS A 281 12.79 1.96 -5.53
N ASN A 282 12.22 1.37 -6.59
CA ASN A 282 11.13 1.98 -7.36
C ASN A 282 9.83 2.07 -6.55
N PHE A 283 9.60 1.13 -5.65
CA PHE A 283 8.42 1.05 -4.81
C PHE A 283 8.73 1.36 -3.34
N ILE A 284 9.72 2.21 -3.06
CA ILE A 284 10.25 2.43 -1.70
C ILE A 284 9.21 2.97 -0.71
N ASN A 285 8.20 3.70 -1.19
CA ASN A 285 7.10 4.23 -0.39
C ASN A 285 6.01 3.19 -0.08
N ALA A 286 6.06 2.02 -0.73
CA ALA A 286 5.07 0.97 -0.53
C ALA A 286 5.23 0.31 0.84
N VAL A 287 4.11 -0.16 1.38
CA VAL A 287 4.12 -1.07 2.53
C VAL A 287 4.49 -2.46 2.04
N PHE A 288 5.64 -2.96 2.48
CA PHE A 288 6.13 -4.28 2.10
C PHE A 288 5.55 -5.35 3.03
N VAL A 289 5.13 -6.47 2.45
CA VAL A 289 4.76 -7.68 3.16
C VAL A 289 5.53 -8.83 2.56
N LEU A 290 6.52 -9.34 3.29
CA LEU A 290 7.34 -10.47 2.90
C LEU A 290 6.78 -11.75 3.53
N GLN A 291 6.62 -12.80 2.74
CA GLN A 291 6.19 -14.11 3.20
C GLN A 291 7.39 -15.06 3.27
N VAL A 292 7.58 -15.75 4.40
CA VAL A 292 8.63 -16.76 4.56
C VAL A 292 8.29 -17.98 3.70
N ARG A 293 9.21 -18.47 2.86
CA ARG A 293 8.96 -19.63 1.98
C ARG A 293 8.92 -20.96 2.72
N ASN A 294 9.82 -21.16 3.68
CA ASN A 294 9.95 -22.42 4.42
C ASN A 294 9.94 -22.16 5.92
N MET A 295 8.89 -22.64 6.60
CA MET A 295 8.87 -22.67 8.07
C MET A 295 9.70 -23.85 8.61
N PRO A 296 10.45 -23.68 9.71
CA PRO A 296 11.14 -24.75 10.40
C PRO A 296 10.22 -25.94 10.68
N LEU A 297 10.76 -27.15 10.53
CA LEU A 297 10.04 -28.41 10.73
C LEU A 297 9.45 -28.54 12.15
N ASP A 298 10.05 -27.89 13.15
CA ASP A 298 9.60 -27.97 14.55
C ASP A 298 8.32 -27.18 14.82
N ILE A 299 8.11 -26.04 14.13
CA ILE A 299 6.85 -25.29 14.19
C ILE A 299 5.73 -26.07 13.49
N LYS A 300 6.04 -26.75 12.37
CA LYS A 300 5.09 -27.66 11.71
C LYS A 300 4.65 -28.81 12.64
N LYS A 301 5.58 -29.34 13.45
CA LYS A 301 5.27 -30.39 14.43
C LYS A 301 4.44 -29.88 15.61
N GLN A 302 4.71 -28.68 16.14
CA GLN A 302 3.91 -28.11 17.24
C GLN A 302 2.48 -27.73 16.79
N ALA A 303 2.33 -27.16 15.59
CA ALA A 303 1.02 -26.90 14.99
C ALA A 303 0.20 -28.19 14.78
N GLN A 304 0.88 -29.33 14.56
CA GLN A 304 0.24 -30.64 14.45
C GLN A 304 0.02 -31.34 15.80
N GLN A 305 0.85 -31.09 16.81
CA GLN A 305 0.76 -31.73 18.14
C GLN A 305 -0.28 -31.08 19.07
N GLY A 306 -0.59 -29.79 18.90
CA GLY A 306 -1.66 -29.12 19.66
C GLY A 306 -3.06 -29.76 19.46
N HIS A 307 -3.23 -30.57 18.41
CA HIS A 307 -4.48 -31.30 18.13
C HIS A 307 -4.53 -32.74 18.63
N ARG A 308 -3.44 -33.32 19.16
CA ARG A 308 -3.46 -34.72 19.64
C ARG A 308 -3.91 -34.90 21.09
N ASN A 309 -4.04 -33.83 21.86
CA ASN A 309 -4.38 -33.91 23.30
C ASN A 309 -5.84 -33.54 23.62
N SER A 310 -6.73 -33.44 22.62
CA SER A 310 -8.17 -33.21 22.82
C SER A 310 -8.98 -34.23 22.03
N GLU A 311 -8.86 -35.50 22.42
CA GLU A 311 -9.84 -36.54 22.08
C GLU A 311 -10.65 -36.87 23.33
N THR A 312 -11.60 -36.01 23.66
CA THR A 312 -12.79 -36.37 24.44
C THR A 312 -13.99 -35.69 23.82
N SER A 313 -14.71 -36.46 22.98
CA SER A 313 -16.16 -36.43 22.72
C SER A 313 -16.91 -35.12 23.00
N ASP A 314 -17.18 -34.32 21.97
CA ASP A 314 -18.55 -34.13 21.48
C ASP A 314 -18.62 -33.25 20.20
N SER A 315 -19.67 -33.51 19.43
CA SER A 315 -20.04 -33.09 18.07
C SER A 315 -19.72 -31.68 17.52
N ASN A 316 -19.30 -31.70 16.24
CA ASN A 316 -19.68 -30.78 15.14
C ASN A 316 -19.26 -29.30 15.15
N ILE A 317 -17.95 -29.02 15.09
CA ILE A 317 -17.44 -27.91 14.27
C ILE A 317 -16.22 -28.39 13.48
N ASN A 318 -16.44 -28.86 12.25
CA ASN A 318 -15.38 -29.04 11.27
C ASN A 318 -14.88 -27.65 10.83
N VAL A 319 -13.90 -27.08 11.54
CA VAL A 319 -13.05 -26.04 10.95
C VAL A 319 -12.02 -26.77 10.10
N PRO A 320 -12.02 -26.63 8.76
CA PRO A 320 -11.02 -27.29 7.94
C PRO A 320 -9.63 -26.78 8.33
N LEU A 321 -8.71 -27.68 8.65
CA LEU A 321 -7.27 -27.40 8.77
C LEU A 321 -6.81 -26.64 7.52
N THR A 322 -6.46 -25.36 7.64
CA THR A 322 -5.74 -24.67 6.57
C THR A 322 -4.28 -25.09 6.61
N SER A 323 -3.97 -26.12 5.82
CA SER A 323 -2.61 -26.44 5.45
C SER A 323 -1.97 -25.22 4.78
N GLY A 324 -0.83 -24.72 5.29
CA GLY A 324 0.07 -23.86 4.52
C GLY A 324 0.04 -22.34 4.77
N GLN A 325 -0.35 -21.86 5.95
CA GLN A 325 -0.10 -20.45 6.27
C GLN A 325 1.37 -20.22 6.64
N HIS A 326 2.05 -19.46 5.79
CA HIS A 326 3.43 -19.03 5.98
C HIS A 326 3.45 -17.73 6.79
N LEU A 327 4.44 -17.56 7.68
CA LEU A 327 4.60 -16.31 8.41
C LEU A 327 4.85 -15.18 7.43
N LYS A 328 4.11 -14.09 7.64
CA LYS A 328 4.29 -12.84 6.91
C LYS A 328 4.91 -11.82 7.85
N LEU A 329 5.81 -11.01 7.31
CA LEU A 329 6.41 -9.87 7.98
C LEU A 329 5.93 -8.64 7.24
N LYS A 330 5.32 -7.68 7.93
CA LYS A 330 4.88 -6.39 7.37
C LYS A 330 5.85 -5.31 7.82
N GLY A 331 6.25 -4.42 6.93
CA GLY A 331 7.22 -3.39 7.25
C GLY A 331 7.46 -2.39 6.14
N GLN A 332 8.52 -1.61 6.33
CA GLN A 332 9.01 -0.61 5.39
C GLN A 332 10.43 -0.97 4.95
N MET A 333 10.69 -0.82 3.65
CA MET A 333 12.03 -0.85 3.08
C MET A 333 12.61 0.57 3.08
N MET A 334 13.87 0.72 3.46
CA MET A 334 14.56 2.01 3.44
C MET A 334 15.97 1.84 2.86
N ILE A 335 16.37 2.80 2.04
CA ILE A 335 17.73 2.86 1.50
C ILE A 335 18.63 3.51 2.56
N LEU A 336 19.69 2.82 2.97
CA LEU A 336 20.68 3.38 3.90
C LEU A 336 21.49 4.49 3.22
N ASP A 337 22.13 5.34 4.03
CA ASP A 337 22.84 6.53 3.53
C ASP A 337 23.96 6.22 2.54
N ASP A 338 24.56 5.03 2.63
CA ASP A 338 25.60 4.56 1.71
C ASP A 338 25.08 4.22 0.30
N LYS A 339 23.76 4.22 0.09
CA LYS A 339 23.06 3.88 -1.16
C LYS A 339 23.42 2.50 -1.72
N LYS A 340 23.96 1.61 -0.89
CA LYS A 340 24.37 0.25 -1.24
C LYS A 340 23.57 -0.80 -0.49
N HIS A 341 22.99 -0.43 0.65
CA HIS A 341 22.20 -1.34 1.45
C HIS A 341 20.76 -0.89 1.57
N LEU A 342 19.87 -1.88 1.62
CA LEU A 342 18.48 -1.71 2.02
C LEU A 342 18.30 -2.30 3.41
N ILE A 343 17.56 -1.60 4.26
CA ILE A 343 17.03 -2.15 5.50
C ILE A 343 15.53 -2.36 5.37
N TYR A 344 15.07 -3.55 5.77
CA TYR A 344 13.69 -3.87 6.00
C TYR A 344 13.42 -3.82 7.50
N LEU A 345 12.69 -2.81 7.97
CA LEU A 345 12.18 -2.76 9.34
C LEU A 345 10.76 -3.30 9.34
N CYS A 346 10.51 -4.35 10.11
CA CYS A 346 9.27 -5.09 10.01
C CYS A 346 8.80 -5.68 11.33
N SER A 347 7.58 -6.19 11.32
CA SER A 347 6.95 -6.89 12.42
C SER A 347 6.21 -8.12 11.90
N PRO A 348 6.07 -9.19 12.70
CA PRO A 348 5.18 -10.31 12.36
C PRO A 348 3.78 -9.81 12.04
N TYR A 349 3.27 -10.12 10.85
CA TYR A 349 1.96 -9.67 10.43
C TYR A 349 0.89 -10.60 11.00
N VAL A 350 0.52 -10.32 12.24
CA VAL A 350 -0.47 -11.07 13.04
C VAL A 350 -1.48 -10.09 13.62
N THR A 351 -2.76 -10.43 13.55
CA THR A 351 -3.85 -9.52 13.92
C THR A 351 -4.74 -10.03 15.04
N SER A 352 -4.55 -11.28 15.46
CA SER A 352 -5.40 -11.93 16.48
C SER A 352 -4.60 -12.86 17.38
N ILE A 353 -5.12 -13.13 18.58
CA ILE A 353 -4.51 -14.07 19.54
C ILE A 353 -4.43 -15.50 18.96
N PRO A 354 -5.45 -16.06 18.28
CA PRO A 354 -5.34 -17.39 17.67
C PRO A 354 -4.21 -17.49 16.64
N GLU A 355 -4.08 -16.48 15.77
CA GLU A 355 -3.02 -16.44 14.76
C GLU A 355 -1.63 -16.32 15.40
N LEU A 356 -1.50 -15.54 16.48
CA LEU A 356 -0.26 -15.46 17.26
C LEU A 356 0.17 -16.82 17.80
N LEU A 357 -0.78 -17.59 18.37
CA LEU A 357 -0.52 -18.93 18.90
C LEU A 357 -0.23 -19.94 17.79
N GLN A 358 -0.89 -19.83 16.64
CA GLN A 358 -0.68 -20.69 15.48
C GLN A 358 0.77 -20.65 14.98
N PHE A 359 1.39 -19.47 15.03
CA PHE A 359 2.81 -19.30 14.69
C PHE A 359 3.76 -19.57 15.88
N GLY A 360 3.27 -20.10 17.00
CA GLY A 360 4.08 -20.35 18.19
C GLY A 360 4.57 -19.09 18.90
N MET A 361 4.01 -17.92 18.56
CA MET A 361 4.40 -16.64 19.12
C MET A 361 3.67 -16.33 20.43
N ARG A 362 4.23 -15.37 21.16
CA ARG A 362 3.60 -14.74 22.34
C ARG A 362 3.68 -13.23 22.16
N LEU A 363 2.93 -12.47 22.95
CA LEU A 363 2.97 -11.00 22.87
C LEU A 363 4.37 -10.44 23.17
N SER A 364 5.19 -11.15 23.96
CA SER A 364 6.58 -10.79 24.22
C SER A 364 7.48 -10.89 22.98
N SER A 365 7.03 -11.55 21.92
CA SER A 365 7.72 -11.60 20.63
C SER A 365 7.59 -10.30 19.84
N MET A 366 6.91 -9.28 20.37
CA MET A 366 6.79 -7.94 19.76
C MET A 366 7.25 -6.90 20.80
N PRO A 367 8.16 -5.98 20.44
CA PRO A 367 8.56 -4.88 21.33
C PRO A 367 7.36 -4.02 21.76
N LEU A 368 7.48 -3.34 22.91
CA LEU A 368 6.39 -2.49 23.42
C LEU A 368 6.07 -1.28 22.52
N HIS A 369 7.04 -0.81 21.73
CA HIS A 369 6.83 0.28 20.78
C HIS A 369 6.25 -0.19 19.43
N ASP A 370 6.06 -1.50 19.27
CA ASP A 370 5.45 -2.06 18.06
C ASP A 370 3.92 -2.04 18.18
N SER A 371 3.29 -1.18 17.38
CA SER A 371 1.83 -1.03 17.31
C SER A 371 1.05 -2.31 17.00
N THR A 372 1.70 -3.33 16.42
CA THR A 372 1.06 -4.63 16.15
C THR A 372 0.58 -5.28 17.44
N ARG A 373 1.33 -5.08 18.53
CA ARG A 373 0.97 -5.56 19.86
C ARG A 373 -0.35 -4.95 20.33
N ASP A 374 -0.48 -3.63 20.22
CA ASP A 374 -1.68 -2.89 20.63
C ASP A 374 -2.88 -3.27 19.77
N LEU A 375 -2.67 -3.45 18.46
CA LEU A 375 -3.72 -3.89 17.53
C LEU A 375 -4.31 -5.25 17.92
N ILE A 376 -3.46 -6.22 18.30
CA ILE A 376 -3.92 -7.55 18.74
C ILE A 376 -4.78 -7.43 20.00
N LEU A 377 -4.35 -6.60 20.96
CA LEU A 377 -5.09 -6.38 22.21
C LEU A 377 -6.41 -5.65 21.98
N LEU A 378 -6.43 -4.63 21.12
CA LEU A 378 -7.64 -3.90 20.75
C LEU A 378 -8.64 -4.80 20.01
N ASN A 379 -8.16 -5.66 19.11
CA ASN A 379 -9.01 -6.64 18.44
C ASN A 379 -9.62 -7.63 19.45
N GLN A 380 -8.85 -8.07 20.44
CA GLN A 380 -9.36 -8.95 21.49
C GLN A 380 -10.42 -8.24 22.36
N GLN A 381 -10.17 -6.98 22.76
CA GLN A 381 -11.14 -6.17 23.48
C GLN A 381 -12.45 -6.05 22.71
N ARG A 382 -12.37 -5.71 21.41
CA ARG A 382 -13.55 -5.57 20.55
C ARG A 382 -14.35 -6.87 20.45
N LEU A 383 -13.70 -8.04 20.43
CA LEU A 383 -14.39 -9.33 20.44
C LEU A 383 -15.10 -9.57 21.77
N SER A 384 -14.43 -9.29 22.89
CA SER A 384 -15.03 -9.41 24.23
C SER A 384 -16.23 -8.47 24.41
N ASP A 385 -16.16 -7.23 23.91
CA ASP A 385 -17.29 -6.29 23.98
C ASP A 385 -18.53 -6.75 23.18
N VAL A 386 -18.32 -7.56 22.14
CA VAL A 386 -19.42 -8.17 21.36
C VAL A 386 -20.02 -9.37 22.08
N GLU A 387 -19.20 -10.17 22.77
CA GLU A 387 -19.67 -11.36 23.52
C GLU A 387 -20.38 -11.01 24.83
N VAL A 388 -20.08 -9.85 25.41
CA VAL A 388 -20.70 -9.36 26.66
C VAL A 388 -22.07 -8.68 26.41
N LYS A 389 -22.44 -8.44 25.15
CA LYS A 389 -23.78 -7.98 24.74
C LYS A 389 -24.65 -9.15 24.33
#